data_AF-A0A519V7E4-F1
#
_entry.id   AF-A0A519V7E4-F1
#
_cell.length_a   1.000
_cell.length_b   1.000
_cell.length_c   1.000
_cell.angle_alpha   90.00
_cell.angle_beta   90.00
_cell.angle_gamma   90.00
#
_symmetry.space_group_name_H-M   'P 1'
#
loop_
_entity.id
_entity.type
_entity.pdbx_description
1 polymer ?
#
loop_
_entity_poly.entity_id
_entity_poly.type
_entity_poly.pdbx_seq_one_letter_code
_entity_poly.pdbx_strand_id
1 'polypeptide(L)'
;MYLKTILTFIICITLFNTIDNQAFAQEYKIKTIVIDAGHGGKDGATHGVYSKEKDVALKTALNLGKALQDSIKDIKVIYTRQTDVFIPLY
;
A
#
# COMPACT_ATOMS: atom_id res chain seq x y z
N MET A 1 -55.11 -25.04 3.49
CA MET A 1 -53.81 -25.56 3.97
C MET A 1 -52.70 -25.27 2.96
N TYR A 2 -52.85 -25.70 1.70
CA TYR A 2 -51.84 -25.55 0.63
C TYR A 2 -51.47 -24.11 0.25
N LEU A 3 -52.44 -23.17 0.24
CA LEU A 3 -52.17 -21.78 -0.17
C LEU A 3 -51.17 -21.07 0.77
N LYS A 4 -51.27 -21.33 2.08
CA LYS A 4 -50.32 -20.78 3.06
C LYS A 4 -48.93 -21.39 2.86
N THR A 5 -48.85 -22.70 2.61
CA THR A 5 -47.58 -23.40 2.34
C THR A 5 -46.88 -22.88 1.08
N ILE A 6 -47.64 -22.65 0.01
CA ILE A 6 -47.12 -22.08 -1.25
C ILE A 6 -46.61 -20.66 -1.02
N LEU A 7 -47.36 -19.84 -0.27
CA LEU A 7 -46.96 -18.46 0.03
C LEU A 7 -45.69 -18.41 0.89
N THR A 8 -45.57 -19.28 1.89
CA THR A 8 -44.36 -19.39 2.72
C THR A 8 -43.15 -19.81 1.89
N PHE A 9 -43.32 -20.74 0.94
CA PHE A 9 -42.24 -21.19 0.07
C PHE A 9 -41.74 -20.08 -0.88
N ILE A 10 -42.66 -19.30 -1.46
CA ILE A 10 -42.33 -18.14 -2.30
C ILE A 10 -41.56 -17.09 -1.49
N ILE A 11 -42.00 -16.80 -0.26
CA ILE A 11 -41.32 -15.85 0.64
C ILE A 11 -39.89 -16.32 0.95
N CYS A 12 -39.71 -17.61 1.27
CA CYS A 12 -38.39 -18.18 1.50
C CYS A 12 -37.48 -18.02 0.26
N ILE A 13 -37.98 -18.36 -0.93
CA ILE A 13 -37.24 -18.19 -2.19
C ILE A 13 -36.82 -16.74 -2.42
N THR A 14 -37.74 -15.79 -2.21
CA THR A 14 -37.42 -14.36 -2.39
C THR A 14 -36.36 -13.87 -1.40
N LEU A 15 -36.37 -14.38 -0.15
CA LEU A 15 -35.37 -14.04 0.86
C LEU A 15 -33.99 -14.64 0.53
N PHE A 16 -33.94 -15.88 0.01
CA PHE A 16 -32.68 -16.51 -0.42
C PHE A 16 -32.00 -15.73 -1.57
N ASN A 17 -32.77 -15.20 -2.53
CA ASN A 17 -32.22 -14.46 -3.67
C ASN A 17 -31.70 -13.05 -3.29
N THR A 18 -32.03 -12.54 -2.09
CA THR A 18 -31.55 -11.22 -1.63
C THR A 18 -30.21 -11.26 -0.90
N ILE A 19 -29.66 -12.44 -0.59
CA ILE A 19 -28.44 -12.57 0.23
C ILE A 19 -27.16 -12.24 -0.57
N ASP A 20 -27.16 -12.47 -1.89
CA ASP A 20 -25.96 -12.34 -2.73
C ASP A 20 -25.76 -10.96 -3.38
N ASN A 21 -26.65 -10.00 -3.17
CA ASN A 21 -26.50 -8.63 -3.71
C ASN A 21 -25.73 -7.70 -2.75
N GLN A 22 -24.65 -8.18 -2.14
CA GLN A 22 -23.64 -7.28 -1.60
C GLN A 22 -22.73 -6.83 -2.74
N ALA A 23 -22.98 -5.62 -3.25
CA ALA A 23 -22.01 -4.93 -4.09
C ALA A 23 -20.74 -4.74 -3.25
N PHE A 24 -19.70 -5.55 -3.50
CA PHE A 24 -18.39 -5.34 -2.91
C PHE A 24 -17.82 -4.03 -3.48
N ALA A 25 -18.00 -2.93 -2.73
CA ALA A 25 -17.19 -1.75 -2.98
C ALA A 25 -15.73 -2.16 -2.79
N GLN A 26 -14.90 -1.91 -3.80
CA GLN A 26 -13.47 -2.23 -3.72
C GLN A 26 -12.89 -1.45 -2.53
N GLU A 27 -12.46 -2.17 -1.49
CA GLU A 27 -11.77 -1.57 -0.37
C GLU A 27 -10.57 -0.76 -0.89
N TYR A 28 -10.43 0.49 -0.44
CA TYR A 28 -9.30 1.31 -0.82
C TYR A 28 -8.02 0.70 -0.26
N LYS A 29 -7.09 0.35 -1.15
CA LYS A 29 -5.77 -0.21 -0.81
C LYS A 29 -4.68 0.68 -1.38
N ILE A 30 -3.68 0.98 -0.55
CA ILE A 30 -2.46 1.66 -1.02
C ILE A 30 -1.77 0.72 -2.01
N LYS A 31 -1.60 1.17 -3.25
CA LYS A 31 -0.99 0.36 -4.33
C LYS A 31 0.48 0.68 -4.53
N THR A 32 0.89 1.91 -4.23
CA THR A 32 2.25 2.38 -4.52
C THR A 32 2.71 3.37 -3.47
N ILE A 33 3.94 3.20 -3.00
CA ILE A 33 4.64 4.14 -2.13
C ILE A 33 5.94 4.52 -2.85
N VAL A 34 6.18 5.82 -2.97
CA VAL A 34 7.46 6.35 -3.44
C VAL A 34 8.27 6.79 -2.23
N ILE A 35 9.48 6.29 -2.10
CA ILE A 35 10.41 6.63 -1.03
C ILE A 35 11.53 7.47 -1.63
N ASP A 36 11.63 8.72 -1.18
CA ASP A 36 12.73 9.60 -1.56
C ASP A 36 13.87 9.50 -0.54
N ALA A 37 15.01 8.98 -0.97
CA ALA A 37 16.24 9.05 -0.19
C ALA A 37 16.92 10.39 -0.51
N GLY A 38 16.69 11.39 0.34
CA GLY A 38 17.22 12.75 0.14
C GLY A 38 18.74 12.81 -0.06
N HIS A 39 19.20 13.88 -0.70
CA HIS A 39 20.60 14.10 -1.10
C HIS A 39 21.17 12.96 -1.96
N GLY A 40 22.51 12.84 -2.03
CA GLY A 40 23.19 11.75 -2.73
C GLY A 40 24.32 12.24 -3.64
N GLY A 41 25.30 11.38 -3.87
CA GLY A 41 26.48 11.68 -4.68
C GLY A 41 27.23 12.90 -4.15
N LYS A 42 27.26 13.96 -4.96
CA LYS A 42 27.94 15.24 -4.64
C LYS A 42 27.20 16.09 -3.59
N ASP A 43 25.93 15.80 -3.34
CA ASP A 43 25.14 16.49 -2.33
C ASP A 43 25.10 15.63 -1.05
N GLY A 44 25.66 16.14 0.04
CA GLY A 44 25.68 15.49 1.34
C GLY A 44 25.55 16.55 2.44
N ALA A 45 24.66 17.51 2.23
CA ALA A 45 24.64 18.82 2.89
C ALA A 45 24.91 18.78 4.40
N THR A 46 24.26 17.88 5.14
CA THR A 46 24.41 17.82 6.61
C THR A 46 25.36 16.71 7.07
N HIS A 47 26.29 17.08 7.96
CA HIS A 47 27.27 16.19 8.56
C HIS A 47 27.06 16.12 10.07
N GLY A 48 26.97 14.90 10.60
CA GLY A 48 27.14 14.61 12.02
C GLY A 48 28.60 14.33 12.36
N VAL A 49 28.87 13.96 13.62
CA VAL A 49 30.23 13.65 14.10
C VAL A 49 30.87 12.48 13.33
N TYR A 50 30.06 11.50 12.90
CA TYR A 50 30.52 10.29 12.20
C TYR A 50 29.63 9.88 11.02
N SER A 51 28.64 10.69 10.67
CA SER A 51 27.62 10.35 9.67
C SER A 51 27.38 11.49 8.68
N LYS A 52 26.93 11.14 7.48
CA LYS A 52 26.41 12.10 6.50
C LYS A 52 24.93 11.84 6.33
N GLU A 53 24.16 12.91 6.19
CA GLU A 53 22.71 12.81 6.00
C GLU A 53 22.33 11.90 4.83
N LYS A 54 23.02 12.02 3.69
CA LYS A 54 22.77 11.19 2.50
C LYS A 54 22.90 9.68 2.76
N ASP A 55 23.81 9.29 3.65
CA ASP A 55 24.07 7.88 3.98
C ASP A 55 22.99 7.35 4.93
N VAL A 56 22.62 8.15 5.93
CA VAL A 56 21.54 7.84 6.86
C VAL A 56 20.20 7.76 6.14
N ALA A 57 19.92 8.72 5.25
CA ALA A 57 18.71 8.75 4.43
C ALA A 57 18.61 7.52 3.52
N LEU A 58 19.68 7.16 2.81
CA LEU A 58 19.70 5.97 1.94
C LEU A 58 19.44 4.69 2.75
N LYS A 59 20.15 4.51 3.87
CA LYS A 59 19.98 3.33 4.72
C LYS A 59 18.56 3.24 5.28
N THR A 60 18.00 4.37 5.69
CA THR A 60 16.63 4.45 6.22
C THR A 60 15.60 4.11 5.15
N ALA A 61 15.74 4.68 3.95
CA ALA A 61 14.85 4.43 2.82
C ALA A 61 14.81 2.94 2.44
N LEU A 62 15.99 2.30 2.30
CA LEU A 62 16.08 0.87 1.95
C LEU A 62 15.47 -0.02 3.04
N ASN A 63 15.72 0.28 4.32
CA ASN A 63 15.13 -0.47 5.42
C ASN A 63 13.60 -0.31 5.48
N LEU A 64 13.10 0.91 5.29
CA LEU A 64 11.67 1.19 5.26
C LEU A 64 10.98 0.46 4.10
N GLY A 65 11.54 0.56 2.89
CA GLY A 65 10.93 -0.06 1.74
C GLY A 65 10.92 -1.59 1.83
N LYS A 66 11.96 -2.21 2.39
CA LYS A 66 11.94 -3.63 2.75
C LYS A 66 10.84 -3.95 3.75
N ALA A 67 10.74 -3.20 4.85
CA ALA A 67 9.72 -3.43 5.87
C ALA A 67 8.28 -3.29 5.31
N LEU A 68 8.05 -2.33 4.40
CA LEU A 68 6.78 -2.16 3.72
C LEU A 68 6.43 -3.34 2.81
N GLN A 69 7.41 -3.82 2.02
CA GLN A 69 7.23 -4.99 1.15
C GLN A 69 6.95 -6.27 1.96
N ASP A 70 7.59 -6.42 3.12
CA ASP A 70 7.38 -7.57 4.02
C ASP A 70 6.01 -7.50 4.74
N SER A 71 5.50 -6.29 5.01
CA SER A 71 4.29 -6.08 5.83
C SER A 71 2.99 -5.92 5.03
N ILE A 72 3.06 -5.44 3.78
CA ILE A 72 1.88 -5.10 2.98
C ILE A 72 1.87 -5.93 1.70
N LYS A 73 0.90 -6.84 1.59
CA LYS A 73 0.74 -7.67 0.39
C LYS A 73 0.44 -6.80 -0.83
N ASP A 74 1.08 -7.14 -1.96
CA ASP A 74 0.88 -6.52 -3.28
C ASP A 74 1.20 -5.02 -3.36
N ILE A 75 1.98 -4.47 -2.41
CA ILE A 75 2.45 -3.09 -2.46
C ILE A 75 3.60 -2.92 -3.47
N LYS A 76 3.55 -1.85 -4.27
CA LYS A 76 4.68 -1.42 -5.09
C LYS A 76 5.49 -0.35 -4.35
N VAL A 77 6.74 -0.62 -4.04
CA VAL A 77 7.68 0.38 -3.51
C VAL A 77 8.60 0.86 -4.63
N ILE A 78 8.67 2.17 -4.83
CA ILE A 78 9.57 2.81 -5.80
C ILE A 78 10.51 3.73 -5.02
N TYR A 79 11.80 3.68 -5.34
CA TYR A 79 12.80 4.56 -4.74
C TYR A 79 13.24 5.60 -5.76
N THR A 80 13.46 6.85 -5.33
CA THR A 80 14.12 7.85 -6.18
C THR A 80 15.56 7.42 -6.48
N ARG A 81 16.30 6.95 -5.47
CA ARG A 81 17.60 6.28 -5.60
C ARG A 81 17.74 5.09 -4.66
N GLN A 82 18.56 4.13 -5.07
CA GLN A 82 18.95 2.96 -4.25
C GLN A 82 20.46 2.88 -4.00
N THR A 83 21.21 3.84 -4.54
CA THR A 83 22.66 3.96 -4.41
C THR A 83 23.02 5.41 -4.09
N ASP A 84 24.30 5.66 -3.81
CA ASP A 84 24.81 7.01 -3.55
C ASP A 84 24.99 7.79 -4.86
N VAL A 85 23.89 8.32 -5.39
CA VAL A 85 23.84 9.12 -6.63
C VAL A 85 23.07 10.42 -6.38
N PHE A 86 23.47 11.49 -7.05
CA PHE A 86 22.77 12.77 -6.99
C PHE A 86 21.58 12.76 -7.95
N ILE A 87 20.41 13.15 -7.46
CA ILE A 87 19.20 13.34 -8.28
C ILE A 87 18.75 14.81 -8.15
N PRO A 88 18.69 15.58 -9.24
CA PRO A 88 18.23 16.96 -9.20
C PRO A 88 16.71 17.05 -8.95
N LEU A 89 16.28 18.14 -8.30
CA LEU A 89 14.88 18.54 -8.20
C LEU A 89 14.52 19.43 -9.40
N TYR A 90 13.28 19.33 -9.89
CA TYR A 90 12.75 20.08 -11.03
C TYR A 90 11.56 20.95 -10.62
#